data_AF-A0AAW1BS84-F1
#
_entry.id   AF-A0AAW1BS84-F1
#
_cell.length_a   1.000
_cell.length_b   1.000
_cell.length_c   1.000
_cell.angle_alpha   90.00
_cell.angle_beta   90.00
_cell.angle_gamma   90.00
#
_symmetry.space_group_name_H-M   'P 1'
#
loop_
_entity.id
_entity.type
_entity.pdbx_description
1 polymer ?
#
loop_
_entity_poly.entity_id
_entity_poly.type
_entity_poly.pdbx_seq_one_letter_code
_entity_poly.pdbx_strand_id
1 'polypeptide(L)'
;MTDERAKDLLEWSRDTYSPDEHYWVTLNHIPDAPGATLNTTWQGNIRAIKWKNQEGEVHNGCKGHYVREICIYGLGDLEWLINSPHLFANKFEPATYPLVMECLERYYRTKLLQQAEVPLETHWHLEE
;
A
#
# COMPACT_ATOMS: atom_id res chain seq x y z
N MET A 1 -23.02 6.05 -2.32
CA MET A 1 -22.54 7.44 -2.28
C MET A 1 -23.76 8.36 -2.35
N THR A 2 -24.07 9.09 -1.28
CA THR A 2 -25.31 9.89 -1.17
C THR A 2 -25.10 11.39 -1.31
N ASP A 3 -23.88 11.89 -1.13
CA ASP A 3 -23.53 13.30 -1.32
C ASP A 3 -23.55 13.66 -2.81
N GLU A 4 -24.31 14.69 -3.19
CA GLU A 4 -24.43 15.13 -4.59
C GLU A 4 -23.11 15.66 -5.15
N ARG A 5 -22.28 16.34 -4.34
CA ARG A 5 -20.97 16.85 -4.81
C ARG A 5 -20.03 15.72 -5.20
N ALA A 6 -20.09 14.61 -4.49
CA ALA A 6 -19.30 13.43 -4.83
C ALA A 6 -19.79 12.78 -6.15
N LYS A 7 -21.10 12.78 -6.40
CA LYS A 7 -21.65 12.30 -7.69
C LYS A 7 -21.30 13.22 -8.84
N ASP A 8 -21.44 14.53 -8.65
CA ASP A 8 -21.09 15.54 -9.65
C ASP A 8 -19.60 15.50 -10.00
N LEU A 9 -18.73 15.37 -8.99
CA LEU A 9 -17.30 15.21 -9.21
C LEU A 9 -16.97 13.92 -9.97
N LEU A 10 -17.70 12.83 -9.70
CA LEU A 10 -17.48 11.54 -10.37
C LEU A 10 -17.86 11.63 -11.85
N GLU A 11 -18.99 12.26 -12.15
CA GLU A 11 -19.44 12.50 -13.53
C GLU A 11 -18.49 13.45 -14.26
N TRP A 12 -18.05 14.53 -13.61
CA TRP A 12 -17.05 15.45 -14.15
C TRP A 12 -15.71 14.76 -14.44
N SER A 13 -15.30 13.80 -13.59
CA SER A 13 -14.02 13.11 -13.73
C SER A 13 -14.01 12.06 -14.85
N ARG A 14 -15.15 11.74 -15.46
CA ARG A 14 -15.32 10.57 -16.36
C ARG A 14 -14.39 10.58 -17.57
N ASP A 15 -14.12 11.75 -18.14
CA ASP A 15 -13.29 11.93 -19.34
C ASP A 15 -11.93 12.58 -19.04
N THR A 16 -11.57 12.67 -17.76
CA THR A 16 -10.24 13.13 -17.33
C THR A 16 -9.20 12.02 -17.44
N TYR A 17 -7.92 12.39 -17.49
CA TYR A 17 -6.82 11.44 -17.43
C TYR A 17 -6.60 10.95 -15.99
N SER A 18 -6.54 9.64 -15.78
CA SER A 18 -6.32 8.97 -14.48
C SER A 18 -7.15 9.55 -13.32
N PRO A 19 -8.50 9.47 -13.37
CA PRO A 19 -9.36 10.04 -12.34
C PRO A 19 -9.15 9.45 -10.96
N ASP A 20 -8.67 8.22 -10.86
CA ASP A 20 -8.33 7.58 -9.60
C ASP A 20 -7.21 8.28 -8.81
N GLU A 21 -6.32 9.02 -9.50
CA GLU A 21 -5.22 9.77 -8.87
C GLU A 21 -5.64 11.13 -8.31
N HIS A 22 -6.82 11.64 -8.64
CA HIS A 22 -7.30 12.95 -8.15
C HIS A 22 -8.69 12.92 -7.50
N TYR A 23 -9.57 11.98 -7.85
CA TYR A 23 -10.94 11.91 -7.36
C TYR A 23 -11.00 11.73 -5.83
N TRP A 24 -10.33 10.69 -5.31
CA TRP A 24 -10.37 10.37 -3.88
C TRP A 24 -9.72 11.44 -3.01
N VAL A 25 -8.57 11.96 -3.46
CA VAL A 25 -7.86 13.01 -2.72
C VAL A 25 -8.67 14.31 -2.71
N THR A 26 -9.36 14.64 -3.81
CA THR A 26 -10.27 15.80 -3.85
C THR A 26 -11.39 15.67 -2.83
N LEU A 27 -12.07 14.51 -2.77
CA LEU A 27 -13.13 14.28 -1.79
C LEU A 27 -12.62 14.36 -0.34
N ASN A 28 -11.40 13.89 -0.07
CA ASN A 28 -10.81 13.93 1.26
C ASN A 28 -10.50 15.36 1.75
N HIS A 29 -10.52 16.37 0.88
CA HIS A 29 -10.25 17.77 1.21
C HIS A 29 -11.52 18.64 1.21
N ILE A 30 -12.71 18.05 1.11
CA ILE A 30 -13.97 18.78 1.25
C ILE A 30 -14.20 19.11 2.74
N PRO A 31 -14.35 20.39 3.14
CA PRO A 31 -14.39 20.81 4.56
C PRO A 31 -15.37 20.09 5.48
N ASP A 32 -16.53 19.71 4.94
CA ASP A 32 -17.62 19.05 5.66
C ASP A 32 -17.74 17.55 5.34
N ALA A 33 -16.78 16.96 4.61
CA ALA A 33 -16.76 15.53 4.40
C ALA A 33 -16.36 14.79 5.70
N PRO A 34 -17.02 13.68 6.05
CA PRO A 34 -16.65 12.87 7.21
C PRO A 34 -15.21 12.37 7.11
N GLY A 35 -14.37 12.68 8.12
CA GLY A 35 -12.96 12.28 8.13
C GLY A 35 -12.04 13.11 7.23
N ALA A 36 -12.52 14.24 6.70
CA ALA A 36 -11.74 15.10 5.83
C ALA A 36 -10.44 15.58 6.48
N THR A 37 -9.41 15.74 5.66
CA THR A 37 -8.11 16.23 6.09
C THR A 37 -7.71 17.45 5.26
N LEU A 38 -7.90 18.65 5.81
CA LEU A 38 -7.85 19.91 5.05
C LEU A 38 -6.44 20.52 4.91
N ASN A 39 -5.53 20.15 5.81
CA ASN A 39 -4.18 20.72 5.90
C ASN A 39 -3.09 19.64 5.78
N THR A 40 -3.31 18.62 4.94
CA THR A 40 -2.33 17.56 4.70
C THR A 40 -1.52 17.76 3.44
N THR A 41 -0.28 17.27 3.49
CA THR A 41 0.56 17.08 2.31
C THR A 41 0.22 15.74 1.65
N TRP A 42 0.98 15.33 0.63
CA TRP A 42 0.91 14.02 0.00
C TRP A 42 1.36 12.84 0.91
N GLN A 43 1.63 13.09 2.18
CA GLN A 43 2.07 12.08 3.13
C GLN A 43 0.89 11.18 3.55
N GLY A 44 1.10 9.86 3.48
CA GLY A 44 0.12 8.88 3.94
C GLY A 44 0.72 7.47 3.97
N ASN A 45 0.28 6.66 4.93
CA ASN A 45 0.85 5.34 5.19
C ASN A 45 -0.06 4.19 4.69
N ILE A 46 -0.78 4.40 3.58
CA ILE A 46 -1.67 3.34 3.06
C ILE A 46 -0.90 2.31 2.24
N ARG A 47 -0.02 2.74 1.33
CA ARG A 47 0.74 1.84 0.45
C ARG A 47 2.21 2.22 0.40
N ALA A 48 3.08 1.30 0.77
CA ALA A 48 4.51 1.40 0.50
C ALA A 48 4.73 1.17 -1.01
N ILE A 49 5.39 2.12 -1.67
CA ILE A 49 5.77 2.04 -3.08
C ILE A 49 7.20 2.56 -3.19
N LYS A 50 8.08 1.82 -3.88
CA LYS A 50 9.40 2.33 -4.25
C LYS A 50 9.35 2.85 -5.67
N TRP A 51 9.41 4.17 -5.82
CA TRP A 51 9.45 4.84 -7.11
C TRP A 51 10.90 4.99 -7.58
N LYS A 52 11.17 4.72 -8.84
CA LYS A 52 12.53 4.77 -9.40
C LYS A 52 13.18 6.15 -9.26
N ASN A 53 12.41 7.23 -9.37
CA ASN A 53 12.90 8.59 -9.20
C ASN A 53 13.22 8.98 -7.74
N GLN A 54 12.93 8.12 -6.76
CA GLN A 54 13.24 8.32 -5.35
C GLN A 54 14.45 7.48 -4.87
N GLU A 55 15.07 6.73 -5.78
CA GLU A 55 16.25 5.93 -5.52
C GLU A 55 17.44 6.82 -5.12
N GLY A 56 18.09 6.46 -4.00
CA GLY A 56 19.22 7.21 -3.45
C GLY A 56 18.83 8.31 -2.45
N GLU A 57 17.56 8.73 -2.44
CA GLU A 57 17.06 9.75 -1.52
C GLU A 57 16.14 9.16 -0.44
N VAL A 58 15.09 8.44 -0.86
CA VAL A 58 14.06 7.87 0.05
C VAL A 58 14.33 6.41 0.35
N HIS A 59 14.93 5.68 -0.59
CA HIS A 59 15.27 4.27 -0.43
C HIS A 59 16.55 3.89 -1.17
N ASN A 60 17.19 2.81 -0.75
CA ASN A 60 18.43 2.28 -1.33
C ASN A 60 18.18 1.42 -2.58
N GLY A 61 17.42 1.95 -3.54
CA GLY A 61 17.04 1.25 -4.77
C GLY A 61 16.09 0.07 -4.61
N CYS A 62 15.69 -0.50 -5.75
CA CYS A 62 14.89 -1.73 -5.83
C CYS A 62 15.83 -2.95 -5.81
N LYS A 63 15.51 -3.96 -5.01
CA LYS A 63 16.27 -5.23 -4.97
C LYS A 63 15.61 -6.35 -5.78
N GLY A 64 14.51 -6.04 -6.46
CA GLY A 64 13.95 -6.82 -7.57
C GLY A 64 14.24 -6.12 -8.90
N HIS A 65 13.18 -5.64 -9.57
CA HIS A 65 13.31 -4.88 -10.81
C HIS A 65 12.20 -3.84 -10.96
N TYR A 66 12.41 -2.85 -11.83
CA TYR A 66 11.43 -1.79 -12.09
C TYR A 66 10.54 -2.12 -13.29
N VAL A 67 9.23 -1.91 -13.13
CA VAL A 67 8.25 -1.94 -14.23
C VAL A 67 7.44 -0.66 -14.20
N ARG A 68 7.54 0.14 -15.28
CA ARG A 68 6.94 1.49 -15.36
C ARG A 68 7.31 2.34 -14.15
N GLU A 69 8.61 2.40 -13.86
CA GLU A 69 9.20 3.19 -12.76
C GLU A 69 8.74 2.82 -11.33
N ILE A 70 7.99 1.73 -11.15
CA ILE A 70 7.60 1.19 -9.84
C ILE A 70 8.37 -0.10 -9.59
N CYS A 71 8.96 -0.24 -8.41
CA CYS A 71 9.67 -1.46 -8.01
C CYS A 71 8.71 -2.64 -7.85
N ILE A 72 9.07 -3.75 -8.48
CA ILE A 72 8.60 -5.09 -8.13
C ILE A 72 9.60 -5.63 -7.11
N TYR A 73 9.13 -5.86 -5.89
CA TYR A 73 9.99 -6.19 -4.75
C TYR A 73 10.70 -7.53 -4.94
N GLY A 74 12.00 -7.54 -4.67
CA GLY A 74 12.82 -8.75 -4.53
C GLY A 74 13.10 -9.08 -3.07
N LEU A 75 13.80 -10.19 -2.82
CA LEU A 75 14.14 -10.64 -1.45
C LEU A 75 14.92 -9.59 -0.65
N GLY A 76 15.81 -8.83 -1.31
CA GLY A 76 16.57 -7.77 -0.64
C GLY A 76 15.72 -6.58 -0.20
N ASP A 77 14.44 -6.49 -0.60
CA ASP A 77 13.52 -5.44 -0.18
C ASP A 77 12.76 -5.79 1.12
N LEU A 78 12.87 -7.03 1.62
CA LEU A 78 12.10 -7.50 2.78
C LEU A 78 12.32 -6.67 4.04
N GLU A 79 13.57 -6.30 4.34
CA GLU A 79 13.87 -5.45 5.51
C GLU A 79 13.20 -4.07 5.40
N TRP A 80 13.21 -3.48 4.21
CA TRP A 80 12.55 -2.19 3.97
C TRP A 80 11.03 -2.32 4.09
N LEU A 81 10.45 -3.41 3.61
CA LEU A 81 9.02 -3.68 3.70
C LEU A 81 8.55 -3.91 5.15
N ILE A 82 9.28 -4.73 5.90
CA ILE A 82 8.94 -5.07 7.29
C ILE A 82 9.02 -3.86 8.22
N ASN A 83 9.99 -2.98 7.98
CA ASN A 83 10.18 -1.75 8.76
C ASN A 83 9.31 -0.58 8.28
N SER A 84 8.52 -0.78 7.21
CA SER A 84 7.66 0.25 6.66
C SER A 84 6.47 0.55 7.60
N PRO A 85 6.10 1.82 7.80
CA PRO A 85 4.90 2.17 8.56
C PRO A 85 3.60 1.99 7.75
N HIS A 86 3.69 1.57 6.48
CA HIS A 86 2.54 1.49 5.60
C HIS A 86 1.74 0.21 5.84
N LEU A 87 0.42 0.28 5.64
CA LEU A 87 -0.49 -0.85 5.83
C LEU A 87 -0.33 -1.94 4.74
N PHE A 88 -0.11 -1.52 3.50
CA PHE A 88 0.04 -2.40 2.34
C PHE A 88 1.31 -2.04 1.57
N ALA A 89 1.71 -2.88 0.61
CA ALA A 89 2.85 -2.63 -0.27
C ALA A 89 2.53 -2.97 -1.74
N ASN A 90 3.21 -2.30 -2.68
CA ASN A 90 3.05 -2.50 -4.12
C ASN A 90 4.39 -2.26 -4.86
N LYS A 91 4.89 -3.16 -5.72
CA LYS A 91 4.25 -4.34 -6.37
C LYS A 91 4.96 -5.66 -6.02
N PHE A 92 4.21 -6.75 -6.06
CA PHE A 92 4.74 -8.12 -5.92
C PHE A 92 4.55 -8.88 -7.24
N GLU A 93 5.48 -9.76 -7.58
CA GLU A 93 5.40 -10.64 -8.74
C GLU A 93 5.78 -12.07 -8.33
N PRO A 94 4.79 -12.91 -7.99
CA PRO A 94 5.03 -14.24 -7.43
C PRO A 94 5.78 -15.17 -8.39
N ALA A 95 5.59 -15.00 -9.70
CA ALA A 95 6.27 -15.80 -10.72
C ALA A 95 7.79 -15.56 -10.75
N THR A 96 8.24 -14.36 -10.36
CA THR A 96 9.66 -13.95 -10.41
C THR A 96 10.30 -14.01 -9.02
N TYR A 97 9.57 -13.58 -7.99
CA TYR A 97 10.04 -13.53 -6.60
C TYR A 97 9.05 -14.21 -5.63
N PRO A 98 8.82 -15.53 -5.76
CA PRO A 98 7.80 -16.24 -4.97
C PRO A 98 8.04 -16.11 -3.46
N LEU A 99 9.30 -16.20 -3.05
CA LEU A 99 9.71 -16.17 -1.65
C LEU A 99 9.44 -14.84 -0.95
N VAL A 100 9.26 -13.73 -1.68
CA VAL A 100 8.99 -12.42 -1.04
C VAL A 100 7.66 -12.45 -0.31
N MET A 101 6.61 -12.98 -0.95
CA MET A 101 5.29 -13.08 -0.31
C MET A 101 5.27 -14.15 0.77
N GLU A 102 5.89 -15.31 0.54
CA GLU A 102 5.97 -16.38 1.54
C GLU A 102 6.68 -15.93 2.83
N CYS A 103 7.80 -15.21 2.69
CA CYS A 103 8.52 -14.66 3.84
C CYS A 103 7.69 -13.62 4.60
N LEU A 104 6.98 -12.73 3.88
CA LEU A 104 6.12 -11.72 4.53
C LEU A 104 4.93 -12.38 5.23
N GLU A 105 4.28 -13.34 4.59
CA GLU A 105 3.18 -14.09 5.20
C GLU A 105 3.65 -14.78 6.48
N ARG A 106 4.76 -15.52 6.41
CA ARG A 106 5.33 -16.19 7.58
C ARG A 106 5.70 -15.19 8.68
N TYR A 107 6.37 -14.11 8.33
CA TYR A 107 6.77 -13.08 9.30
C TYR A 107 5.55 -12.48 10.02
N TYR A 108 4.55 -11.99 9.28
CA TYR A 108 3.39 -11.34 9.88
C TYR A 108 2.48 -12.34 10.61
N ARG A 109 2.27 -13.54 10.07
CA ARG A 109 1.47 -14.57 10.73
C ARG A 109 2.10 -15.01 12.05
N THR A 110 3.40 -15.30 12.07
CA THR A 110 4.10 -15.61 13.33
C THR A 110 4.02 -14.44 14.32
N LYS A 111 4.25 -13.21 13.87
CA LYS A 111 4.15 -12.01 14.72
C LYS A 111 2.77 -11.85 15.35
N LEU A 112 1.70 -12.01 14.57
CA LEU A 112 0.32 -11.85 15.04
C LEU A 112 -0.08 -12.97 16.01
N LEU A 113 0.28 -14.23 15.71
CA LEU A 113 0.00 -15.37 16.59
C LEU A 113 0.68 -15.24 17.95
N GLN A 114 1.90 -14.69 18.00
CA GLN A 114 2.62 -14.42 19.25
C GLN A 114 1.97 -13.31 20.10
N GLN A 115 1.17 -12.45 19.48
CA GLN A 115 0.52 -11.30 20.12
C GLN A 115 -1.00 -11.49 20.30
N ALA A 116 -1.51 -12.70 20.05
CA ALA A 116 -2.94 -12.96 20.10
C ALA A 116 -3.45 -12.93 21.54
N GLU A 117 -4.48 -12.11 21.79
CA GLU A 117 -5.22 -12.05 23.05
C GLU A 117 -6.43 -13.02 23.07
N VAL A 118 -6.68 -13.68 21.94
CA VAL A 118 -7.79 -14.64 21.75
C VAL A 118 -7.25 -16.06 21.57
N PRO A 119 -8.04 -17.10 21.88
CA PRO A 119 -7.64 -18.48 21.62
C PRO A 119 -7.27 -18.69 20.14
N LEU A 120 -6.15 -19.36 19.92
CA LEU A 120 -5.65 -19.65 18.57
C LEU A 120 -6.44 -20.79 17.92
N GLU A 121 -6.83 -20.61 16.67
CA GLU A 121 -7.42 -21.67 15.85
C GLU A 121 -6.35 -22.42 15.05
N THR A 122 -6.50 -23.74 14.91
CA THR A 122 -5.52 -24.59 14.21
C THR A 122 -5.25 -24.14 12.78
N HIS A 123 -6.28 -23.66 12.08
CA HIS A 123 -6.16 -23.18 10.69
C HIS A 123 -5.41 -21.84 10.55
N TRP A 124 -5.04 -21.17 11.65
CA TRP A 124 -4.22 -19.97 11.61
C TRP A 124 -2.72 -20.26 11.57
N HIS A 125 -2.31 -21.47 11.93
CA HIS A 125 -0.92 -21.88 11.83
C HIS A 125 -0.57 -22.13 10.35
N LEU A 126 0.67 -21.80 9.97
CA LEU A 126 1.18 -22.24 8.68
C LEU A 126 1.41 -23.75 8.75
N GLU A 127 0.92 -24.47 7.75
CA GLU A 127 1.25 -25.88 7.58
C GLU A 127 2.76 -25.99 7.30
N GLU A 128 3.44 -26.90 8.02
CA GLU A 128 4.88 -27.14 7.89
C GLU A 128 5.23 -27.96 6.63
#